data_AF-A0A7S0HWS8-F1
#
_entry.id   AF-A0A7S0HWS8-F1
#
_cell.length_a   1.000
_cell.length_b   1.000
_cell.length_c   1.000
_cell.angle_alpha   90.00
_cell.angle_beta   90.00
_cell.angle_gamma   90.00
#
_symmetry.space_group_name_H-M   'P 1'
#
loop_
_entity.id
_entity.type
_entity.pdbx_description
1 polymer ?
#
loop_
_entity_poly.entity_id
_entity_poly.type
_entity_poly.pdbx_seq_one_letter_code
_entity_poly.pdbx_strand_id
1 'polypeptide(L)'
;KAVAYLTPFMEEEKAKKLAENPDLAVQKPGCVLIATVKGDVHDIGKNIVAVVLGCNNYEVVDMGVMCPCEKILDKAQEIGADVIGLSGLITPSLDEMVTVAKEMQRRNMKVPLLIGGATTSRMHTAVKIEPCYTNAPVVHVLDASRAVSVVSSLLDE
;
A
#
# COMPACT_ATOMS: atom_id res chain seq x y z
N LYS A 1 8.81 25.30 -1.04
CA LYS A 1 10.02 26.04 -0.60
C LYS A 1 10.37 25.84 0.88
N ALA A 2 9.40 25.71 1.81
CA ALA A 2 9.70 25.38 3.21
C ALA A 2 10.15 23.92 3.45
N VAL A 3 9.53 22.96 2.74
CA VAL A 3 9.85 21.52 2.89
C VAL A 3 11.31 21.23 2.51
N ALA A 4 11.78 21.76 1.37
CA ALA A 4 13.15 21.57 0.88
C ALA A 4 14.24 22.14 1.82
N TYR A 5 13.89 23.11 2.66
CA TYR A 5 14.81 23.64 3.68
C TYR A 5 14.91 22.71 4.89
N LEU A 6 13.81 22.03 5.24
CA LEU A 6 13.73 21.14 6.40
C LEU A 6 14.26 19.74 6.12
N THR A 7 14.23 19.29 4.87
CA THR A 7 14.73 17.97 4.44
C THR A 7 16.13 17.64 4.97
N PRO A 8 17.17 18.50 4.80
CA PRO A 8 18.51 18.20 5.31
C PRO A 8 18.57 18.09 6.83
N PHE A 9 17.80 18.91 7.57
CA PHE A 9 17.76 18.83 9.04
C PHE A 9 17.03 17.58 9.54
N MET A 10 15.98 17.14 8.83
CA MET A 10 15.26 15.91 9.13
C MET A 10 16.14 14.67 8.89
N GLU A 11 16.94 14.68 7.81
CA GLU A 11 17.91 13.61 7.52
C GLU A 11 19.03 13.55 8.56
N GLU A 12 19.53 14.71 8.99
CA GLU A 12 20.57 14.82 10.03
C GLU A 12 20.07 14.37 11.41
N GLU A 13 18.83 14.72 11.77
CA GLU A 13 18.12 14.19 12.96
C GLU A 13 17.96 12.66 12.89
N LYS A 14 17.57 12.12 11.73
CA LYS A 14 17.39 10.68 11.53
C LYS A 14 18.74 9.94 11.67
N ALA A 15 19.82 10.52 11.14
CA ALA A 15 21.18 10.00 11.27
C ALA A 15 21.69 10.04 12.73
N LYS A 16 21.39 11.10 13.49
CA LYS A 16 21.73 11.17 14.92
C LYS A 16 21.00 10.12 15.75
N LYS A 17 19.68 9.95 15.53
CA LYS A 17 18.89 8.91 16.20
C LYS A 17 19.40 7.50 15.89
N LEU A 18 19.88 7.28 14.68
CA LEU A 18 20.52 6.03 14.26
C LEU A 18 21.86 5.76 14.98
N ALA A 19 22.63 6.83 15.24
CA ALA A 19 23.92 6.75 15.93
C ALA A 19 23.77 6.56 17.44
N GLU A 20 22.72 7.14 18.05
CA GLU A 20 22.43 7.01 19.49
C GLU A 20 21.78 5.67 19.85
N ASN A 21 21.06 5.04 18.93
CA ASN A 21 20.45 3.72 19.11
C ASN A 21 20.68 2.86 17.85
N PRO A 22 21.79 2.11 17.77
CA PRO A 22 22.12 1.30 16.58
C PRO A 22 21.07 0.22 16.27
N ASP A 23 20.24 -0.19 17.23
CA ASP A 23 19.10 -1.10 17.00
C ASP A 23 17.96 -0.45 16.19
N LEU A 24 17.86 0.90 16.15
CA LEU A 24 16.94 1.61 15.25
C LEU A 24 17.33 1.48 13.78
N ALA A 25 18.59 1.09 13.48
CA ALA A 25 19.04 0.83 12.10
C ALA A 25 18.52 -0.49 11.54
N VAL A 26 17.98 -1.36 12.41
CA VAL A 26 17.54 -2.70 12.03
C VAL A 26 16.10 -2.71 11.50
N GLN A 27 15.25 -1.77 11.93
CA GLN A 27 13.89 -1.65 11.40
C GLN A 27 13.88 -0.82 10.12
N LYS A 28 14.00 -1.51 8.98
CA LYS A 28 13.69 -0.90 7.68
C LYS A 28 12.24 -0.40 7.72
N PRO A 29 11.97 0.83 7.24
CA PRO A 29 10.60 1.30 7.09
C PRO A 29 9.86 0.35 6.14
N GLY A 30 8.69 -0.15 6.53
CA GLY A 30 7.90 -1.03 5.67
C GLY A 30 7.59 -0.36 4.33
N CYS A 31 7.73 -1.11 3.24
CA CYS A 31 7.49 -0.64 1.89
C CYS A 31 6.05 -0.94 1.46
N VAL A 32 5.29 0.11 1.15
CA VAL A 32 3.89 0.02 0.72
C VAL A 32 3.78 0.49 -0.72
N LEU A 33 3.39 -0.41 -1.63
CA LEU A 33 3.04 -0.05 -2.99
C LEU A 33 1.56 0.31 -3.07
N ILE A 34 1.23 1.45 -3.66
CA ILE A 34 -0.17 1.85 -3.87
C ILE A 34 -0.44 2.12 -5.35
N ALA A 35 -1.61 1.71 -5.83
CA ALA A 35 -2.01 1.93 -7.21
C ALA A 35 -3.53 2.09 -7.33
N THR A 36 -3.98 2.96 -8.23
CA THR A 36 -5.36 2.94 -8.70
C THR A 36 -5.44 1.94 -9.87
N VAL A 37 -6.40 1.02 -9.79
CA VAL A 37 -6.54 -0.10 -10.73
C VAL A 37 -6.81 0.35 -12.16
N LYS A 38 -6.62 -0.57 -13.10
CA LYS A 38 -6.85 -0.34 -14.53
C LYS A 38 -8.24 0.23 -14.81
N GLY A 39 -8.29 1.22 -15.70
CA GLY A 39 -9.55 1.84 -16.12
C GLY A 39 -10.13 2.85 -15.12
N ASP A 40 -9.48 3.05 -13.98
CA ASP A 40 -9.88 4.03 -12.98
C ASP A 40 -8.83 5.14 -12.87
N VAL A 41 -9.31 6.38 -12.84
CA VAL A 41 -8.50 7.61 -12.82
C VAL A 41 -8.58 8.34 -11.48
N HIS A 42 -9.41 7.88 -10.56
CA HIS A 42 -9.65 8.57 -9.32
C HIS A 42 -8.54 8.25 -8.32
N ASP A 43 -7.85 9.28 -7.83
CA ASP A 43 -6.64 9.13 -7.02
C ASP A 43 -6.61 9.99 -5.76
N ILE A 44 -7.59 10.88 -5.54
CA ILE A 44 -7.60 11.76 -4.36
C ILE A 44 -7.50 10.96 -3.07
N GLY A 45 -8.31 9.91 -2.92
CA GLY A 45 -8.28 9.03 -1.74
C GLY A 45 -6.94 8.30 -1.61
N LYS A 46 -6.42 7.77 -2.72
CA LYS A 46 -5.09 7.11 -2.77
C LYS A 46 -3.98 8.05 -2.30
N ASN A 47 -3.96 9.28 -2.81
CA ASN A 47 -2.92 10.27 -2.50
C ASN A 47 -2.96 10.69 -1.02
N ILE A 48 -4.17 10.80 -0.43
CA ILE A 48 -4.32 11.05 1.01
C ILE A 48 -3.74 9.89 1.82
N VAL A 49 -4.06 8.64 1.46
CA VAL A 49 -3.49 7.45 2.12
C VAL A 49 -1.97 7.43 1.99
N ALA A 50 -1.43 7.74 0.81
CA ALA A 50 0.01 7.80 0.55
C ALA A 50 0.73 8.76 1.50
N VAL A 51 0.21 9.98 1.60
CA VAL A 51 0.77 11.03 2.47
C VAL A 51 0.68 10.61 3.93
N VAL A 52 -0.46 10.06 4.36
CA VAL A 52 -0.64 9.62 5.74
C VAL A 52 0.32 8.48 6.10
N LEU A 53 0.51 7.49 5.23
CA LEU A 53 1.49 6.42 5.44
C LEU A 53 2.94 6.96 5.46
N GLY A 54 3.28 7.87 4.55
CA GLY A 54 4.59 8.53 4.55
C GLY A 54 4.87 9.33 5.84
N CYS A 55 3.84 10.00 6.38
CA CYS A 55 3.93 10.67 7.70
C CYS A 55 4.17 9.69 8.86
N ASN A 56 3.85 8.40 8.69
CA ASN A 56 4.07 7.34 9.67
C ASN A 56 5.33 6.50 9.37
N ASN A 57 6.30 7.09 8.66
CA ASN A 57 7.62 6.50 8.41
C ASN A 57 7.60 5.21 7.57
N TYR A 58 6.54 4.99 6.77
CA TYR A 58 6.53 3.97 5.72
C TYR A 58 7.14 4.51 4.42
N GLU A 59 7.82 3.64 3.67
CA GLU A 59 8.23 3.95 2.31
C GLU A 59 7.06 3.68 1.37
N VAL A 60 6.52 4.72 0.73
CA VAL A 60 5.33 4.58 -0.12
C VAL A 60 5.72 4.76 -1.59
N VAL A 61 5.46 3.73 -2.39
CA VAL A 61 5.65 3.76 -3.85
C VAL A 61 4.29 3.85 -4.53
N ASP A 62 3.98 5.03 -5.05
CA ASP A 62 2.73 5.29 -5.77
C ASP A 62 2.91 5.10 -7.28
N MET A 63 2.15 4.16 -7.86
CA MET A 63 2.18 3.89 -9.30
C MET A 63 1.26 4.81 -10.12
N GLY A 64 0.44 5.63 -9.45
CA GLY A 64 -0.53 6.50 -10.10
C GLY A 64 -1.83 5.77 -10.45
N VAL A 65 -2.37 6.10 -11.62
CA VAL A 65 -3.72 5.69 -12.05
C VAL A 65 -3.73 4.81 -13.28
N MET A 66 -4.86 4.12 -13.49
CA MET A 66 -5.06 3.20 -14.60
C MET A 66 -3.97 2.12 -14.69
N CYS A 67 -3.49 1.64 -13.54
CA CYS A 67 -2.36 0.72 -13.49
C CYS A 67 -2.80 -0.71 -13.87
N PRO A 68 -2.19 -1.32 -14.91
CA PRO A 68 -2.44 -2.72 -15.25
C PRO A 68 -1.97 -3.67 -14.15
N CYS A 69 -2.72 -4.75 -13.91
CA CYS A 69 -2.41 -5.77 -12.92
C CYS A 69 -0.94 -6.26 -12.99
N GLU A 70 -0.49 -6.67 -14.17
CA GLU A 70 0.89 -7.16 -14.37
C GLU A 70 1.94 -6.16 -13.87
N LYS A 71 1.78 -4.87 -14.23
CA LYS A 71 2.73 -3.82 -13.81
C LYS A 71 2.74 -3.61 -12.31
N ILE A 72 1.57 -3.68 -11.66
CA ILE A 72 1.47 -3.56 -10.20
C ILE A 72 2.29 -4.65 -9.53
N LEU A 73 2.12 -5.90 -9.98
CA LEU A 73 2.76 -7.05 -9.37
C LEU A 73 4.25 -7.13 -9.68
N ASP A 74 4.64 -6.81 -10.92
CA ASP A 74 6.05 -6.73 -11.32
C ASP A 74 6.78 -5.68 -10.49
N LYS A 75 6.17 -4.49 -10.34
CA LYS A 75 6.78 -3.41 -9.55
C LYS A 75 6.85 -3.77 -8.07
N ALA A 76 5.83 -4.40 -7.53
CA ALA A 76 5.82 -4.85 -6.14
C ALA A 76 6.95 -5.86 -5.85
N GLN A 77 7.24 -6.77 -6.79
CA GLN A 77 8.36 -7.69 -6.66
C GLN A 77 9.72 -6.98 -6.82
N GLU A 78 9.83 -6.05 -7.77
CA GLU A 78 11.06 -5.29 -8.03
C GLU A 78 11.52 -4.49 -6.80
N ILE A 79 10.58 -3.81 -6.12
CA ILE A 79 10.90 -2.98 -4.95
C ILE A 79 10.90 -3.78 -3.64
N GLY A 80 10.46 -5.04 -3.66
CA GLY A 80 10.26 -5.83 -2.45
C GLY A 80 9.18 -5.23 -1.54
N ALA A 81 8.02 -4.89 -2.10
CA ALA A 81 6.92 -4.30 -1.35
C ALA A 81 6.43 -5.27 -0.27
N ASP A 82 6.30 -4.79 0.96
CA ASP A 82 5.76 -5.56 2.06
C ASP A 82 4.23 -5.59 2.02
N VAL A 83 3.59 -4.53 1.49
CA VAL A 83 2.13 -4.42 1.35
C VAL A 83 1.76 -3.84 -0.01
N ILE A 84 0.70 -4.37 -0.63
CA ILE A 84 0.11 -3.82 -1.87
C ILE A 84 -1.26 -3.22 -1.55
N GLY A 85 -1.47 -1.96 -1.91
CA GLY A 85 -2.74 -1.24 -1.79
C GLY A 85 -3.37 -0.92 -3.14
N LEU A 86 -4.63 -1.33 -3.31
CA LEU A 86 -5.42 -1.04 -4.50
C LEU A 86 -6.51 -0.01 -4.18
N SER A 87 -6.64 0.99 -5.06
CA SER A 87 -7.68 2.01 -5.00
C SER A 87 -8.65 1.91 -6.18
N GLY A 88 -9.94 2.10 -5.92
CA GLY A 88 -10.98 2.16 -6.94
C GLY A 88 -12.22 2.94 -6.49
N LEU A 89 -12.79 3.74 -7.39
CA LEU A 89 -13.98 4.57 -7.19
C LEU A 89 -15.18 4.13 -8.04
N ILE A 90 -14.97 3.41 -9.14
CA ILE A 90 -16.07 2.98 -10.02
C ILE A 90 -16.35 1.49 -9.89
N THR A 91 -17.54 1.04 -10.30
CA THR A 91 -17.93 -0.38 -10.20
C THR A 91 -17.01 -1.32 -10.98
N PRO A 92 -16.57 -1.00 -12.22
CA PRO A 92 -15.61 -1.85 -12.95
C PRO A 92 -14.27 -2.08 -12.22
N SER A 93 -13.87 -1.17 -11.35
CA SER A 93 -12.63 -1.27 -10.56
C SER A 93 -12.64 -2.47 -9.62
N LEU A 94 -13.82 -2.89 -9.16
CA LEU A 94 -13.97 -4.05 -8.26
C LEU A 94 -13.57 -5.35 -8.97
N ASP A 95 -13.95 -5.53 -10.23
CA ASP A 95 -13.60 -6.71 -11.03
C ASP A 95 -12.08 -6.75 -11.33
N GLU A 96 -11.47 -5.59 -11.53
CA GLU A 96 -10.02 -5.47 -11.68
C GLU A 96 -9.29 -5.84 -10.36
N MET A 97 -9.81 -5.44 -9.20
CA MET A 97 -9.25 -5.85 -7.90
C MET A 97 -9.31 -7.38 -7.68
N VAL A 98 -10.42 -8.02 -8.08
CA VAL A 98 -10.53 -9.49 -8.07
C VAL A 98 -9.49 -10.13 -8.99
N THR A 99 -9.26 -9.54 -10.16
CA THR A 99 -8.26 -10.01 -11.13
C THR A 99 -6.85 -9.92 -10.54
N VAL A 100 -6.52 -8.81 -9.86
CA VAL A 100 -5.22 -8.67 -9.17
C VAL A 100 -5.05 -9.73 -8.09
N ALA A 101 -6.05 -9.99 -7.25
CA ALA A 101 -5.96 -11.01 -6.21
C ALA A 101 -5.71 -12.42 -6.79
N LYS A 102 -6.43 -12.80 -7.86
CA LYS A 102 -6.20 -14.08 -8.56
C LYS A 102 -4.79 -14.18 -9.11
N GLU A 103 -4.28 -13.09 -9.66
CA GLU A 103 -2.95 -13.06 -10.26
C GLU A 103 -1.84 -13.11 -9.20
N MET A 104 -2.03 -12.44 -8.05
CA MET A 104 -1.17 -12.58 -6.88
C MET A 104 -1.10 -14.04 -6.39
N GLN A 105 -2.25 -14.72 -6.33
CA GLN A 105 -2.31 -16.15 -6.00
C GLN A 105 -1.57 -17.01 -7.04
N ARG A 106 -1.81 -16.76 -8.33
CA ARG A 106 -1.15 -17.47 -9.45
C ARG A 106 0.37 -17.33 -9.39
N ARG A 107 0.87 -16.16 -8.99
CA ARG A 107 2.29 -15.84 -8.82
C ARG A 107 2.87 -16.28 -7.48
N ASN A 108 2.10 -16.96 -6.63
CA ASN A 108 2.50 -17.39 -5.30
C ASN A 108 3.05 -16.25 -4.43
N MET A 109 2.51 -15.04 -4.58
CA MET A 109 2.85 -13.92 -3.71
C MET A 109 2.37 -14.19 -2.28
N LYS A 110 3.05 -13.59 -1.31
CA LYS A 110 2.75 -13.71 0.13
C LYS A 110 2.61 -12.36 0.83
N VAL A 111 2.50 -11.30 0.05
CA VAL A 111 2.35 -9.93 0.55
C VAL A 111 0.87 -9.65 0.83
N PRO A 112 0.50 -9.03 1.95
CA PRO A 112 -0.87 -8.62 2.21
C PRO A 112 -1.42 -7.66 1.15
N LEU A 113 -2.72 -7.77 0.89
CA LEU A 113 -3.45 -6.95 -0.08
C LEU A 113 -4.46 -6.05 0.63
N LEU A 114 -4.28 -4.73 0.51
CA LEU A 114 -5.22 -3.73 1.00
C LEU A 114 -6.16 -3.29 -0.12
N ILE A 115 -7.46 -3.28 0.17
CA ILE A 115 -8.52 -2.83 -0.75
C ILE A 115 -9.15 -1.56 -0.19
N GLY A 116 -9.22 -0.50 -1.01
CA GLY A 116 -9.85 0.76 -0.60
C GLY A 116 -10.45 1.56 -1.76
N GLY A 117 -11.17 2.63 -1.40
CA GLY A 117 -11.87 3.52 -2.33
C GLY A 117 -13.40 3.43 -2.21
N ALA A 118 -14.12 4.40 -2.77
CA ALA A 118 -15.52 4.65 -2.39
C ALA A 118 -16.51 3.52 -2.77
N THR A 119 -16.25 2.79 -3.86
CA THR A 119 -17.09 1.65 -4.27
C THR A 119 -16.73 0.35 -3.56
N THR A 120 -15.63 0.32 -2.82
CA THR A 120 -15.19 -0.86 -2.09
C THR A 120 -15.96 -1.01 -0.78
N SER A 121 -16.15 -2.25 -0.33
CA SER A 121 -16.78 -2.54 0.95
C SER A 121 -16.19 -3.79 1.57
N ARG A 122 -16.31 -3.92 2.89
CA ARG A 122 -15.92 -5.13 3.63
C ARG A 122 -16.60 -6.38 3.07
N MET A 123 -17.90 -6.28 2.80
CA MET A 123 -18.69 -7.41 2.28
C MET A 123 -18.21 -7.83 0.90
N HIS A 124 -18.00 -6.90 -0.03
CA HIS A 124 -17.49 -7.22 -1.35
C HIS A 124 -16.09 -7.86 -1.25
N THR A 125 -15.21 -7.28 -0.42
CA THR A 125 -13.84 -7.77 -0.24
C THR A 125 -13.83 -9.22 0.26
N ALA A 126 -14.58 -9.52 1.33
CA ALA A 126 -14.64 -10.85 1.91
C ALA A 126 -15.31 -11.90 0.99
N VAL A 127 -16.29 -11.50 0.19
CA VAL A 127 -17.07 -12.45 -0.63
C VAL A 127 -16.45 -12.67 -2.01
N LYS A 128 -15.77 -11.67 -2.58
CA LYS A 128 -15.32 -11.70 -3.98
C LYS A 128 -13.80 -11.66 -4.13
N ILE A 129 -13.08 -10.93 -3.29
CA ILE A 129 -11.64 -10.70 -3.45
C ILE A 129 -10.84 -11.68 -2.60
N GLU A 130 -11.11 -11.76 -1.30
CA GLU A 130 -10.39 -12.61 -0.33
C GLU A 130 -10.34 -14.09 -0.74
N PRO A 131 -11.43 -14.74 -1.23
CA PRO A 131 -11.37 -16.15 -1.64
C PRO A 131 -10.44 -16.41 -2.83
N CYS A 132 -10.06 -15.37 -3.58
CA CYS A 132 -9.17 -15.49 -4.73
C CYS A 132 -7.68 -15.46 -4.35
N TYR A 133 -7.34 -15.05 -3.13
CA TYR A 133 -5.95 -14.94 -2.66
C TYR A 133 -5.85 -15.44 -1.22
N THR A 134 -5.29 -16.63 -1.05
CA THR A 134 -5.23 -17.34 0.24
C THR A 134 -3.84 -17.33 0.86
N ASN A 135 -2.83 -16.90 0.10
CA ASN A 135 -1.44 -16.95 0.56
C ASN A 135 -1.08 -15.85 1.56
N ALA A 136 -1.88 -14.77 1.64
CA ALA A 136 -1.73 -13.71 2.62
C ALA A 136 -3.07 -12.99 2.86
N PRO A 137 -3.18 -12.16 3.93
CA PRO A 137 -4.40 -11.44 4.25
C PRO A 137 -4.87 -10.48 3.15
N VAL A 138 -6.19 -10.42 2.94
CA VAL A 138 -6.86 -9.39 2.13
C VAL A 138 -7.71 -8.53 3.05
N VAL A 139 -7.39 -7.26 3.18
CA VAL A 139 -8.04 -6.38 4.17
C VAL A 139 -8.68 -5.17 3.48
N HIS A 140 -9.96 -4.95 3.77
CA HIS A 140 -10.65 -3.72 3.37
C HIS A 140 -10.33 -2.58 4.35
N VAL A 141 -9.82 -1.48 3.82
CA VAL A 141 -9.51 -0.27 4.58
C VAL A 141 -10.47 0.84 4.18
N LEU A 142 -11.18 1.38 5.18
CA LEU A 142 -12.22 2.38 4.96
C LEU A 142 -11.65 3.74 4.57
N ASP A 143 -10.56 4.17 5.23
CA ASP A 143 -10.00 5.50 5.11
C ASP A 143 -8.51 5.52 5.49
N ALA A 144 -7.85 6.66 5.23
CA ALA A 144 -6.43 6.84 5.48
C ALA A 144 -6.04 6.76 6.96
N SER A 145 -6.92 7.17 7.88
CA SER A 145 -6.61 7.14 9.32
C SER A 145 -6.45 5.71 9.83
N ARG A 146 -7.24 4.78 9.29
CA ARG A 146 -7.19 3.35 9.62
C ARG A 146 -6.09 2.61 8.86
N ALA A 147 -5.63 3.14 7.72
CA ALA A 147 -4.58 2.50 6.93
C ALA A 147 -3.30 2.30 7.74
N VAL A 148 -2.92 3.28 8.56
CA VAL A 148 -1.70 3.23 9.40
C VAL A 148 -1.77 2.07 10.39
N SER A 149 -2.88 1.95 11.12
CA SER A 149 -3.00 0.91 12.15
C SER A 149 -3.05 -0.48 11.52
N VAL A 150 -3.72 -0.62 10.36
CA VAL A 150 -3.78 -1.89 9.64
C VAL A 150 -2.40 -2.29 9.12
N VAL A 151 -1.65 -1.37 8.49
CA VAL A 151 -0.31 -1.67 7.98
C VAL A 151 0.64 -2.03 9.13
N SER A 152 0.60 -1.31 10.25
CA SER A 152 1.42 -1.64 11.44
C SER A 152 1.13 -3.07 11.89
N SER A 153 -0.15 -3.42 12.11
CA SER A 153 -0.52 -4.77 12.55
C SER A 153 -0.13 -5.87 11.57
N LEU A 154 -0.04 -5.59 10.27
CA LEU A 154 0.36 -6.57 9.25
C LEU A 154 1.89 -6.74 9.15
N LEU A 155 2.67 -5.77 9.62
CA LEU A 155 4.14 -5.78 9.54
C LEU A 155 4.81 -6.11 10.88
N ASP A 156 4.09 -5.92 11.99
CA ASP A 156 4.54 -6.26 13.34
C ASP A 156 4.31 -7.75 13.69
N GLU A 157 3.61 -8.52 12.82
CA GLU A 157 3.48 -9.99 12.85
C GLU A 157 4.54 -10.69 12.01
#